data_AF-Q4C5N2-F1
#
_entry.id   AF-Q4C5N2-F1
#
_cell.length_a   1.000
_cell.length_b   1.000
_cell.length_c   1.000
_cell.angle_alpha   90.00
_cell.angle_beta   90.00
_cell.angle_gamma   90.00
#
_symmetry.space_group_name_H-M   'P 1'
#
loop_
_entity.id
_entity.type
_entity.pdbx_description
1 polymer ?
#
loop_
_entity_poly.entity_id
_entity_poly.type
_entity_poly.pdbx_seq_one_letter_code
_entity_poly.pdbx_strand_id
1 'polypeptide(L)'
;MKEERDKLKNRNSKNSSVPPSSDPLKKPSDKKKRKKGFKRGPKYDHPGKTRNGFGQPDKIVPLELENCPVCGGSVERDEVVPEKVQQVAEVVDQPIEIREYRRGFYNPDSALQNVV
;
A
#
# COMPACT_ATOMS: atom_id res chain seq x y z
N MET A 1 -25.00 -14.20 -36.81
CA MET A 1 -23.95 -14.93 -36.06
C MET A 1 -22.75 -15.39 -36.90
N LYS A 2 -22.90 -16.27 -37.91
CA LYS A 2 -21.74 -16.82 -38.67
C LYS A 2 -21.00 -15.75 -39.48
N GLU A 3 -21.73 -14.87 -40.15
CA GLU A 3 -21.18 -13.80 -40.99
C GLU A 3 -20.40 -12.74 -40.20
N GLU A 4 -20.91 -12.30 -39.05
CA GLU A 4 -20.23 -11.33 -38.18
C GLU A 4 -18.91 -11.89 -37.64
N ARG A 5 -18.88 -13.18 -37.31
CA ARG A 5 -17.66 -13.88 -36.90
C ARG A 5 -16.63 -13.97 -38.03
N ASP A 6 -17.06 -14.06 -39.28
CA ASP A 6 -16.14 -14.07 -40.43
C ASP A 6 -15.57 -12.67 -40.69
N LYS A 7 -16.35 -11.59 -40.51
CA LYS A 7 -15.88 -10.20 -40.56
C LYS A 7 -14.80 -9.89 -39.51
N LEU A 8 -14.82 -10.57 -38.36
CA LEU A 8 -13.85 -10.40 -37.28
C LEU A 8 -12.43 -10.92 -37.61
N LYS A 9 -12.26 -11.79 -38.61
CA LYS A 9 -10.96 -12.41 -38.95
C LYS A 9 -9.92 -11.39 -39.42
N ASN A 10 -10.36 -10.31 -40.08
CA ASN A 10 -9.50 -9.27 -40.65
C ASN A 10 -9.41 -8.01 -39.78
N ARG A 11 -10.01 -8.02 -38.57
CA ARG A 11 -9.92 -6.89 -37.64
C ARG A 11 -8.59 -6.91 -36.86
N ASN A 12 -7.93 -5.76 -36.76
CA ASN A 12 -6.78 -5.48 -35.91
C ASN A 12 -7.05 -4.24 -35.01
N SER A 13 -6.10 -3.85 -34.16
CA SER A 13 -6.29 -2.70 -33.25
C SER A 13 -6.44 -1.37 -33.97
N LYS A 14 -5.97 -1.25 -35.22
CA LYS A 14 -6.03 -0.02 -36.01
C LYS A 14 -7.38 0.17 -36.71
N ASN A 15 -8.12 -0.91 -37.00
CA ASN A 15 -9.40 -0.86 -37.72
C ASN A 15 -10.61 -1.27 -36.87
N SER A 16 -10.41 -1.54 -35.58
CA SER A 16 -11.48 -1.77 -34.62
C SER A 16 -11.79 -0.47 -33.88
N SER A 17 -12.62 0.38 -34.45
CA SER A 17 -13.21 1.56 -33.81
C SER A 17 -14.22 1.19 -32.69
N VAL A 18 -14.00 0.07 -32.00
CA VAL A 18 -14.89 -0.47 -30.97
C VAL A 18 -14.47 0.09 -29.61
N PRO A 19 -15.36 0.79 -28.88
CA PRO A 19 -15.03 1.37 -27.59
C PRO A 19 -14.75 0.28 -26.54
N PRO A 20 -13.91 0.56 -25.53
CA PRO A 20 -13.49 -0.44 -24.53
C PRO A 20 -14.64 -0.98 -23.66
N SER A 21 -15.76 -0.27 -23.59
CA SER A 21 -16.97 -0.66 -22.87
C SER A 21 -17.90 -1.61 -23.65
N SER A 22 -17.65 -1.83 -24.94
CA SER A 22 -18.43 -2.77 -25.74
C SER A 22 -17.96 -4.20 -25.46
N ASP A 23 -18.88 -5.18 -25.41
CA ASP A 23 -18.54 -6.62 -25.36
C ASP A 23 -18.60 -7.22 -26.79
N PRO A 24 -17.52 -7.17 -27.59
CA PRO A 24 -17.54 -7.70 -28.94
C PRO A 24 -17.51 -9.23 -28.94
N LEU A 25 -18.18 -9.80 -29.94
CA LEU A 25 -18.00 -11.20 -30.32
C LEU A 25 -16.50 -11.56 -30.41
N LYS A 26 -16.10 -12.63 -29.72
CA LYS A 26 -14.70 -13.04 -29.63
C LYS A 26 -14.18 -13.47 -31.00
N LYS A 27 -13.07 -12.87 -31.44
CA LYS A 27 -12.34 -13.32 -32.64
C LYS A 27 -11.98 -14.81 -32.49
N PRO A 28 -12.13 -15.62 -33.55
CA PRO A 28 -11.71 -17.02 -33.50
C PRO A 28 -10.21 -17.08 -33.18
N SER A 29 -9.86 -17.76 -32.08
CA SER A 29 -8.47 -17.81 -31.62
C SER A 29 -7.61 -18.63 -32.59
N ASP A 30 -6.51 -18.06 -33.05
CA ASP A 30 -5.54 -18.77 -33.87
C ASP A 30 -4.76 -19.78 -33.01
N LYS A 31 -5.15 -21.06 -33.07
CA LYS A 31 -4.58 -22.13 -32.24
C LYS A 31 -3.07 -22.30 -32.45
N LYS A 32 -2.55 -21.91 -33.63
CA LYS A 32 -1.11 -21.98 -33.97
C LYS A 32 -0.27 -20.94 -33.21
N LYS A 33 -0.85 -19.80 -32.82
CA LYS A 33 -0.14 -18.73 -32.08
C LYS A 33 -0.09 -18.96 -30.57
N ARG A 34 -0.77 -20.00 -30.07
CA ARG A 34 -0.72 -20.36 -28.65
C ARG A 34 0.55 -21.14 -28.38
N LYS A 35 1.52 -20.53 -27.66
CA LYS A 35 2.61 -21.29 -27.05
C LYS A 35 2.00 -22.25 -26.02
N LYS A 36 1.92 -23.54 -26.36
CA LYS A 36 1.51 -24.61 -25.43
C LYS A 36 2.66 -24.85 -24.44
N GLY A 37 2.33 -25.08 -23.16
CA GLY A 37 3.30 -25.58 -22.18
C GLY A 37 4.02 -24.55 -21.30
N PHE A 38 3.77 -23.25 -21.45
CA PHE A 38 4.30 -22.26 -20.50
C PHE A 38 3.29 -21.96 -19.40
N LYS A 39 3.67 -22.19 -18.14
CA LYS A 39 2.91 -21.72 -16.99
C LYS A 39 2.83 -20.19 -17.08
N ARG A 40 1.62 -19.64 -16.99
CA ARG A 40 1.40 -18.18 -16.91
C ARG A 40 1.72 -17.77 -15.48
N GLY A 41 2.57 -16.77 -15.33
CA GLY A 41 3.06 -16.32 -14.03
C GLY A 41 4.58 -16.43 -13.96
N PRO A 42 5.19 -15.73 -13.01
CA PRO A 42 6.61 -15.80 -12.80
C PRO A 42 6.93 -17.20 -12.17
N LYS A 43 8.18 -17.66 -12.22
CA LYS A 43 8.51 -19.04 -11.78
C LYS A 43 8.21 -19.18 -10.28
N TYR A 44 7.96 -20.39 -9.80
CA TYR A 44 7.92 -20.62 -8.35
C TYR A 44 9.28 -20.22 -7.75
N ASP A 45 9.30 -19.86 -6.47
CA ASP A 45 10.52 -19.46 -5.73
C ASP A 45 11.03 -18.03 -6.00
N HIS A 46 10.13 -17.05 -6.02
CA HIS A 46 10.55 -15.66 -5.90
C HIS A 46 10.90 -15.35 -4.45
N PRO A 47 12.08 -14.74 -4.17
CA PRO A 47 12.39 -14.27 -2.83
C PRO A 47 11.34 -13.25 -2.43
N GLY A 48 10.52 -13.61 -1.45
CA GLY A 48 9.57 -12.70 -0.86
C GLY A 48 10.33 -11.55 -0.19
N LYS A 49 10.06 -10.32 -0.61
CA LYS A 49 10.29 -9.16 0.26
C LYS A 49 9.13 -9.13 1.26
N THR A 50 9.13 -10.08 2.20
CA THR A 50 8.13 -10.12 3.26
C THR A 50 8.18 -8.83 4.09
N ARG A 51 7.04 -8.43 4.64
CA ARG A 51 6.86 -7.21 5.45
C ARG A 51 7.78 -7.26 6.68
N ASN A 52 8.95 -6.64 6.61
CA ASN A 52 9.90 -6.54 7.73
C ASN A 52 9.50 -5.50 8.81
N GLY A 53 8.23 -5.08 8.83
CA GLY A 53 7.78 -3.96 9.66
C GLY A 53 8.39 -2.61 9.24
N PHE A 54 8.18 -1.59 10.09
CA PHE A 54 8.61 -0.20 9.89
C PHE A 54 9.92 0.14 10.63
N GLY A 55 10.65 -0.84 11.16
CA GLY A 55 11.83 -0.61 11.98
C GLY A 55 11.45 -0.06 13.36
N GLN A 56 11.33 1.26 13.48
CA GLN A 56 10.96 1.93 14.74
C GLN A 56 9.49 2.41 14.68
N PRO A 57 8.60 1.90 15.55
CA PRO A 57 7.22 2.39 15.63
C PRO A 57 7.15 3.70 16.42
N ASP A 58 6.23 4.60 16.02
CA ASP A 58 5.97 5.86 16.75
C ASP A 58 5.28 5.62 18.11
N LYS A 59 4.49 4.54 18.22
CA LYS A 59 3.77 4.14 19.44
C LYS A 59 3.79 2.62 19.61
N ILE A 60 3.95 2.16 20.84
CA ILE A 60 3.83 0.74 21.23
C ILE A 60 2.65 0.62 22.18
N VAL A 61 1.69 -0.24 21.84
CA VAL A 61 0.52 -0.53 22.68
C VAL A 61 0.61 -1.98 23.14
N PRO A 62 0.91 -2.25 24.42
CA PRO A 62 0.93 -3.61 24.94
C PRO A 62 -0.51 -4.17 24.98
N LEU A 63 -0.68 -5.42 24.55
CA LEU A 63 -1.96 -6.13 24.56
C LEU A 63 -1.93 -7.19 25.66
N GLU A 64 -2.07 -6.75 26.91
CA GLU A 64 -2.08 -7.63 28.09
C GLU A 64 -3.47 -8.24 28.32
N LEU A 65 -3.49 -9.43 28.91
CA LEU A 65 -4.70 -10.16 29.26
C LEU A 65 -4.59 -10.63 30.70
N GLU A 66 -5.63 -10.37 31.50
CA GLU A 66 -5.77 -10.92 32.86
C GLU A 66 -6.66 -12.17 32.88
N ASN A 67 -7.60 -12.25 31.93
CA ASN A 67 -8.52 -13.38 31.77
C ASN A 67 -8.55 -13.87 30.33
N CYS A 68 -8.73 -15.17 30.17
CA CYS A 68 -8.92 -15.79 28.87
C CYS A 68 -10.25 -15.31 28.26
N PRO A 69 -10.26 -14.73 27.04
CA PRO A 69 -11.48 -14.21 26.42
C PRO A 69 -12.49 -15.30 26.02
N VAL A 70 -12.11 -16.58 26.09
CA VAL A 70 -12.97 -17.72 25.72
C VAL A 70 -13.64 -18.35 26.95
N CYS A 71 -12.90 -18.59 28.03
CA CYS A 71 -13.41 -19.30 29.21
C CYS A 71 -13.47 -18.45 30.49
N GLY A 72 -12.89 -17.23 30.49
CA GLY A 72 -12.87 -16.32 31.65
C GLY A 72 -11.87 -16.68 32.75
N GLY A 73 -11.17 -17.83 32.65
CA GLY A 73 -10.12 -18.21 33.59
C GLY A 73 -8.97 -17.20 33.62
N SER A 74 -8.28 -17.07 34.76
CA SER A 74 -7.10 -16.22 34.89
C SER A 74 -5.99 -16.68 33.94
N VAL A 75 -5.28 -15.73 33.34
CA VAL A 75 -4.12 -16.00 32.49
C VAL A 75 -2.93 -15.19 32.97
N GLU A 76 -1.75 -15.73 32.75
CA GLU A 76 -0.48 -15.07 33.03
C GLU A 76 0.36 -15.03 31.76
N ARG A 77 1.26 -14.06 31.69
CA ARG A 77 2.14 -13.88 30.55
C ARG A 77 3.23 -14.96 30.57
N ASP A 78 3.42 -15.62 29.44
CA ASP A 78 4.55 -16.53 29.24
C ASP A 78 5.77 -15.72 28.75
N GLU A 79 6.82 -15.65 29.57
CA GLU A 79 8.05 -14.90 29.27
C GLU A 79 9.02 -15.66 28.33
N VAL A 80 8.81 -16.97 28.14
CA VAL A 80 9.68 -17.81 27.30
C VAL A 80 9.28 -17.71 25.83
N VAL A 81 7.99 -17.51 25.56
CA VAL A 81 7.45 -17.42 24.20
C VAL A 81 7.72 -16.03 23.61
N PRO A 82 8.28 -15.94 22.39
CA PRO A 82 8.52 -14.64 21.75
C PRO A 82 7.19 -13.92 21.46
N GLU A 83 7.20 -12.60 21.65
CA GLU A 83 6.03 -11.78 21.39
C GLU A 83 5.64 -11.80 19.90
N LYS A 84 4.33 -11.91 19.65
CA LYS A 84 3.78 -11.71 18.31
C LYS A 84 3.56 -10.22 18.07
N VAL A 85 4.41 -9.62 17.24
CA VAL A 85 4.32 -8.19 16.88
C VAL A 85 3.49 -8.00 15.61
N GLN A 86 2.49 -7.12 15.69
CA GLN A 86 1.73 -6.62 14.53
C GLN A 86 1.89 -5.10 14.45
N GLN A 87 2.30 -4.60 13.28
CA GLN A 87 2.43 -3.16 13.02
C GLN A 87 1.42 -2.71 11.97
N VAL A 88 0.74 -1.60 12.27
CA VAL A 88 -0.22 -0.94 11.38
C VAL A 88 0.25 0.50 11.21
N ALA A 89 0.36 0.96 9.96
CA ALA A 89 0.60 2.36 9.66
C ALA A 89 -0.76 3.04 9.46
N GLU A 90 -1.08 3.96 10.37
CA GLU A 90 -2.29 4.76 10.31
C GLU A 90 -1.92 6.23 10.14
N VAL A 91 -2.74 6.96 9.39
CA VAL A 91 -2.60 8.41 9.30
C VAL A 91 -3.26 9.00 10.56
N VAL A 92 -2.47 9.67 11.38
CA VAL A 92 -2.96 10.39 12.56
C VAL A 92 -3.50 11.77 12.18
N ASP A 93 -4.30 12.39 13.06
CA ASP A 93 -4.98 13.66 12.77
C ASP A 93 -4.03 14.81 12.40
N GLN A 94 -2.87 14.90 13.06
CA GLN A 94 -1.88 15.94 12.79
C GLN A 94 -0.46 15.34 12.76
N PRO A 95 -0.05 14.71 11.64
CA PRO A 95 1.24 14.05 11.51
C PRO A 95 2.39 15.04 11.25
N ILE A 96 2.08 16.32 11.05
CA ILE A 96 3.02 17.36 10.65
C ILE A 96 2.97 18.51 11.66
N GLU A 97 4.14 18.89 12.16
CA GLU A 97 4.32 20.09 12.97
C GLU A 97 4.62 21.31 12.07
N ILE A 98 3.80 22.36 12.17
CA ILE A 98 4.04 23.63 11.47
C ILE A 98 4.78 24.58 12.42
N ARG A 99 6.02 24.97 12.08
CA ARG A 99 6.81 25.94 12.84
C ARG A 99 7.00 27.22 12.07
N GLU A 100 6.58 28.34 12.64
CA GLU A 100 6.90 29.68 12.12
C GLU A 100 7.95 30.34 13.03
N TYR A 101 9.12 30.62 12.47
CA TYR A 101 10.18 31.34 13.19
C TYR A 101 10.12 32.83 12.87
N ARG A 102 9.65 33.64 13.83
CA ARG A 102 9.75 35.10 13.76
C ARG A 102 10.98 35.57 14.52
N ARG A 103 11.78 36.41 13.89
CA ARG A 103 12.91 37.09 14.54
C ARG A 103 12.63 38.57 14.55
N GLY A 104 12.83 39.22 15.70
CA GLY A 104 12.84 40.67 15.78
C GLY A 104 14.05 41.23 15.03
N PHE A 105 13.93 42.45 14.53
CA PHE A 105 15.08 43.26 14.18
C PHE A 105 15.62 43.88 15.46
N TYR A 106 16.87 43.58 15.78
CA TYR A 106 17.53 44.11 16.97
C TYR A 106 18.51 45.19 16.53
N ASN A 107 18.28 46.42 16.98
CA ASN A 107 19.23 47.50 16.80
C ASN A 107 20.25 47.45 17.94
N PRO A 108 21.55 47.42 17.66
CA PRO A 108 22.58 47.37 18.70
C PRO A 108 22.67 48.66 19.55
N ASP A 109 22.08 49.78 19.10
CA ASP A 109 22.33 51.12 19.67
C ASP A 109 21.26 51.65 20.65
N SER A 110 20.32 50.83 21.13
CA SER A 110 19.23 51.32 22.00
C SER A 110 19.63 51.63 23.46
N ALA A 111 20.93 51.66 23.79
CA ALA A 111 21.43 51.86 25.15
C ALA A 111 21.74 53.33 25.53
N LEU A 112 21.51 54.31 24.65
CA LEU A 112 21.93 55.70 24.92
C LEU A 112 20.85 56.78 24.71
N GLN A 113 19.59 56.49 24.98
CA GLN A 113 18.57 57.54 25.06
C GLN A 113 17.71 57.33 26.31
N ASN A 114 18.16 57.93 27.42
CA ASN A 114 17.36 58.61 28.45
C ASN A 114 18.22 58.91 29.68
N VAL A 115 19.04 59.97 29.59
CA VAL A 115 19.47 60.77 30.74
C VAL A 115 19.34 62.22 30.30
N VAL A 116 18.20 62.85 30.62
CA VAL A 116 18.03 64.30 30.72
C VAL A 116 17.57 64.57 32.14
#